data_AF-A0A7C5GSR1-F1
#
_entry.id   AF-A0A7C5GSR1-F1
#
_cell.length_a   1.000
_cell.length_b   1.000
_cell.length_c   1.000
_cell.angle_alpha   90.00
_cell.angle_beta   90.00
_cell.angle_gamma   90.00
#
_symmetry.space_group_name_H-M   'P 1'
#
loop_
_entity.id
_entity.type
_entity.pdbx_description
1 polymer ?
#
loop_
_entity_poly.entity_id
_entity_poly.type
_entity_poly.pdbx_seq_one_letter_code
_entity_poly.pdbx_strand_id
1 'polypeptide(L)' 'MAKIDVIDKEVKIPEGVSLKLKDNVLTVKGPKGELKRRFYHS' A
#
# COMPACT_ATOMS: atom_id res chain seq x y z
N MET A 1 -7.36 16.70 -24.93
CA MET A 1 -7.04 15.41 -24.29
C MET A 1 -6.32 15.73 -22.99
N ALA A 2 -7.05 15.74 -21.87
CA ALA A 2 -6.50 16.15 -20.57
C ALA A 2 -5.53 15.09 -20.05
N LYS A 3 -4.32 15.50 -19.67
CA LYS A 3 -3.40 14.66 -18.88
C LYS A 3 -4.07 14.42 -17.53
N ILE A 4 -4.34 13.16 -17.21
CA ILE A 4 -4.69 12.72 -15.88
C ILE A 4 -3.39 12.80 -15.08
N ASP A 5 -3.29 13.76 -14.16
CA ASP A 5 -2.21 13.83 -13.17
C ASP A 5 -2.33 12.60 -12.26
N VAL A 6 -1.77 11.46 -12.70
CA VAL A 6 -1.61 10.28 -11.87
C VAL A 6 -0.49 10.60 -10.89
N ILE A 7 -0.83 10.88 -9.64
CA ILE A 7 0.14 11.06 -8.56
C ILE A 7 0.75 9.68 -8.26
N ASP A 8 1.76 9.30 -9.03
CA ASP A 8 2.56 8.11 -8.77
C ASP A 8 3.60 8.45 -7.71
N LYS A 9 3.40 7.91 -6.50
CA LYS A 9 4.31 8.09 -5.37
C LYS A 9 4.87 6.73 -4.99
N GLU A 10 6.09 6.45 -5.47
CA GLU A 10 6.79 5.21 -5.19
C GLU A 10 7.14 5.10 -3.70
N VAL A 11 6.68 4.04 -3.04
CA VAL A 11 7.02 3.74 -1.63
C VAL A 11 8.08 2.65 -1.60
N LYS A 12 9.31 3.00 -1.20
CA LYS A 12 10.39 2.02 -1.01
C LYS A 12 10.08 1.11 0.17
N ILE A 13 10.01 -0.18 -0.09
CA ILE A 13 9.73 -1.21 0.92
C ILE A 13 11.06 -1.62 1.56
N PRO A 14 11.24 -1.43 2.87
CA PRO A 14 12.47 -1.82 3.55
C PRO A 14 12.60 -3.34 3.63
N GLU A 15 13.84 -3.83 3.73
CA GLU A 15 14.14 -5.25 3.84
C GLU A 15 13.49 -5.86 5.09
N GLY A 16 12.85 -7.02 4.94
CA GLY A 16 12.08 -7.67 6.01
C GLY A 16 10.63 -7.21 6.13
N VAL A 17 10.13 -6.39 5.20
CA VAL A 17 8.70 -6.04 5.12
C VAL A 17 8.03 -6.75 3.94
N SER A 18 6.92 -7.45 4.21
CA SER A 18 6.09 -8.12 3.22
C SER A 18 4.74 -7.41 3.07
N LEU A 19 4.38 -7.05 1.85
CA LEU A 19 3.13 -6.38 1.52
C LEU A 19 2.18 -7.33 0.78
N LYS A 20 0.90 -7.30 1.14
CA LYS A 20 -0.18 -7.97 0.40
C LYS A 20 -1.35 -7.01 0.25
N LEU A 21 -1.71 -6.70 -1.00
CA LEU A 21 -2.93 -5.95 -1.31
C LEU A 21 -3.99 -6.93 -1.80
N LYS A 22 -5.15 -7.00 -1.14
CA LYS A 22 -6.28 -7.83 -1.57
C LYS A 22 -7.59 -7.13 -1.24
N ASP A 23 -8.49 -6.95 -2.21
CA ASP A 23 -9.84 -6.38 -1.99
C ASP A 23 -9.80 -5.06 -1.19
N ASN A 24 -8.93 -4.13 -1.59
CA ASN A 24 -8.69 -2.84 -0.92
C ASN A 24 -8.15 -2.94 0.52
N VAL A 25 -7.77 -4.14 0.97
CA VAL A 25 -7.08 -4.36 2.24
C VAL A 25 -5.58 -4.49 1.97
N LEU A 26 -4.82 -3.51 2.45
CA LEU A 26 -3.37 -3.59 2.50
C LEU A 26 -2.94 -4.24 3.80
N THR A 27 -2.22 -5.34 3.69
CA THR A 27 -1.55 -6.01 4.79
C THR A 27 -0.06 -5.76 4.67
N VAL A 28 0.53 -5.14 5.69
CA VAL A 28 1.95 -4.89 5.83
C VAL A 28 2.45 -5.77 6.97
N LYS A 29 3.29 -6.75 6.69
CA LYS A 29 3.98 -7.53 7.72
C LYS A 29 5.40 -7.03 7.83
N GLY A 30 5.84 -6.67 9.02
CA GLY A 30 7.21 -6.28 9.29
C GLY A 30 7.80 -7.05 10.47
N PRO A 31 9.08 -6.82 10.79
CA PRO A 31 9.77 -7.51 11.88
C PRO A 31 9.16 -7.23 13.25
N LYS A 32 8.38 -6.17 13.39
CA LYS A 32 7.71 -5.76 14.63
C LYS A 32 6.23 -6.18 14.71
N GLY A 33 5.71 -6.90 13.72
CA GLY A 33 4.32 -7.37 13.69
C GLY A 33 3.59 -7.10 12.38
N GLU A 34 2.28 -7.27 12.40
CA GLU A 34 1.43 -7.16 11.21
C GLU A 34 0.46 -5.97 11.31
N LEU A 35 0.46 -5.10 10.31
CA LEU A 35 -0.47 -3.99 10.17
C LEU A 35 -1.43 -4.28 9.01
N LYS A 36 -2.74 -4.21 9.27
CA LYS A 36 -3.78 -4.36 8.23
C LYS A 36 -4.59 -3.07 8.16
N ARG A 37 -4.66 -2.48 6.96
CA ARG A 37 -5.37 -1.23 6.69
C ARG A 37 -6.31 -1.44 5.51
N ARG A 38 -7.60 -1.17 5.68
CA ARG A 38 -8.55 -1.11 4.55
C ARG A 38 -8.60 0.31 4.02
N PHE A 39 -8.44 0.46 2.72
CA PHE A 39 -8.65 1.71 2.04
C PHE A 39 -10.12 1.77 1.58
N TYR A 40 -10.91 2.57 2.27
CA TYR A 40 -12.26 2.93 1.82
C TYR A 40 -12.17 4.27 1.09
N HIS A 41 -12.73 4.32 -0.12
CA HIS A 41 -13.02 5.56 -0.83
C HIS A 41 -14.53 5.71 -0.78
N SER A 42 -15.02 6.68 -0.02
CA SER A 42 -16.42 7.12 -0.08
C SER A 42 -16.57 8.19 -1.14
#